data_AF-A0A8B3D8J7-F1
#
_entry.id   AF-A0A8B3D8J7-F1
#
_cell.length_a   1.000
_cell.length_b   1.000
_cell.length_c   1.000
_cell.angle_alpha   90.00
_cell.angle_beta   90.00
_cell.angle_gamma   90.00
#
_symmetry.space_group_name_H-M   'P 1'
#
loop_
_entity.id
_entity.type
_entity.pdbx_description
1 polymer ?
#
loop_
_entity_poly.entity_id
_entity_poly.type
_entity_poly.pdbx_seq_one_letter_code
_entity_poly.pdbx_strand_id
1 'polypeptide(L)'
;MNVSRSLQSVTLRYTVPIVLIALFTNFTYWAYQQVDEAKNLARYHVKSAEINLGTIVDGYRDLLRAMSKDEHFIDPDITLQERANRAVPYKQAFELAGIGFSDGVGNMVSTHNNKVHSIAHRDYFHQVIRSKKAVMTDVLTDISNGNIVYVLCRPMFDELGDLMGTISASIHFGEIQTALQSDSENDIYSVLLDEDLNIISHSKDEFYVGVNLFNYGYEKLFDREGNLKALTGANNGGFFTYSSPFDLSYVEFTKVDGTPWILLSKAKFSSLLGEGTMMFGVNVLMIIAIYVVIARMMGKQVVGLTQPLDRFLEESQVVFNDTSMELKEHFEQVLQASRNGVFCSRSGLLTREYFLRGAEKSLSLSNSPKACIFFDMDNLKFINDTYGHMAGDKVIALFVAVLREHFAHKRDLIGRFGGDEFVVLTQEFNSKRELELKLDQFLHQLQATADRLGIDINLTASIGVVMTEDVERDIETLLHCSDMAVYRAKQLGKGRYKFYHSSMIEVPLVSSV
;
A
#
# COMPACT_ATOMS: atom_id res chain seq x y z
N MET A 1 23.20 -32.79 -20.00
CA MET A 1 22.19 -31.74 -19.69
C MET A 1 22.71 -31.00 -18.47
N ASN A 2 23.01 -29.70 -18.58
CA ASN A 2 23.82 -28.98 -17.57
C ASN A 2 22.91 -28.44 -16.45
N VAL A 3 22.90 -29.11 -15.29
CA VAL A 3 21.94 -28.89 -14.20
C VAL A 3 22.16 -27.51 -13.56
N SER A 4 23.43 -27.08 -13.46
CA SER A 4 23.85 -25.73 -13.09
C SER A 4 23.11 -24.62 -13.87
N ARG A 5 23.10 -24.70 -15.21
CA ARG A 5 22.47 -23.67 -16.06
C ARG A 5 20.95 -23.64 -15.90
N SER A 6 20.32 -24.81 -15.75
CA SER A 6 18.88 -24.90 -15.52
C SER A 6 18.49 -24.26 -14.19
N LEU A 7 19.19 -24.58 -13.10
CA LEU A 7 18.92 -24.00 -11.79
C LEU A 7 19.21 -22.49 -11.71
N GLN A 8 20.24 -21.99 -12.42
CA GLN A 8 20.48 -20.55 -12.57
C GLN A 8 19.31 -19.82 -13.24
N SER A 9 18.75 -20.40 -14.32
CA SER A 9 17.59 -19.81 -15.00
C SER A 9 16.33 -19.77 -14.11
N VAL A 10 16.15 -20.80 -13.28
CA VAL A 10 15.03 -20.89 -12.33
C VAL A 10 15.20 -19.85 -11.21
N THR A 11 16.41 -19.69 -10.66
CA THR A 11 16.69 -18.68 -9.63
C THR A 11 16.49 -17.26 -10.16
N LEU A 12 16.96 -16.94 -11.36
CA LEU A 12 16.69 -15.66 -12.03
C LEU A 12 15.20 -15.39 -12.20
N ARG A 13 14.40 -16.42 -12.54
CA ARG A 13 12.95 -16.28 -12.70
C ARG A 13 12.24 -15.88 -11.40
N TYR A 14 12.79 -16.23 -10.24
CA TYR A 14 12.21 -15.87 -8.94
C TYR A 14 12.80 -14.59 -8.33
N THR A 15 14.06 -14.23 -8.65
CA THR A 15 14.69 -13.03 -8.08
C THR A 15 14.37 -11.76 -8.86
N VAL A 16 14.17 -11.82 -10.18
CA VAL A 16 13.78 -10.65 -11.00
C VAL A 16 12.48 -9.99 -10.51
N PRO A 17 11.38 -10.74 -10.25
CA PRO A 17 10.16 -10.14 -9.70
C PRO A 17 10.37 -9.40 -8.37
N ILE A 18 11.25 -9.89 -7.50
CA ILE A 18 11.55 -9.26 -6.20
C ILE A 18 12.17 -7.87 -6.42
N VAL A 19 13.09 -7.74 -7.38
CA VAL A 19 13.71 -6.45 -7.71
C VAL A 19 12.70 -5.51 -8.36
N LEU A 20 11.84 -6.03 -9.24
CA LEU A 20 10.77 -5.23 -9.83
C LEU A 20 9.82 -4.68 -8.76
N ILE A 21 9.47 -5.48 -7.76
CA ILE A 21 8.70 -5.02 -6.60
C ILE A 21 9.46 -3.93 -5.84
N ALA A 22 10.76 -4.12 -5.57
CA ALA A 22 11.57 -3.10 -4.89
C ALA A 22 11.65 -1.77 -5.66
N LEU A 23 11.83 -1.84 -6.98
CA LEU A 23 11.83 -0.67 -7.86
C LEU A 23 10.46 0.02 -7.89
N PHE A 24 9.37 -0.75 -7.94
CA PHE A 24 8.01 -0.22 -7.90
C PHE A 24 7.70 0.45 -6.55
N THR A 25 8.12 -0.15 -5.44
CA THR A 25 8.00 0.45 -4.10
C THR A 25 8.81 1.73 -4.00
N ASN A 26 10.03 1.77 -4.54
CA ASN A 26 10.84 2.99 -4.57
C ASN A 26 10.19 4.10 -5.42
N PHE A 27 9.60 3.74 -6.57
CA PHE A 27 8.87 4.67 -7.43
C PHE A 27 7.61 5.22 -6.73
N THR A 28 6.80 4.36 -6.12
CA THR A 28 5.59 4.79 -5.40
C THR A 28 5.92 5.67 -4.20
N TYR A 29 6.99 5.35 -3.47
CA TYR A 29 7.48 6.20 -2.37
C TYR A 29 7.95 7.57 -2.87
N TRP A 30 8.76 7.61 -3.93
CA TRP A 30 9.19 8.87 -4.55
C TRP A 30 8.00 9.69 -5.05
N ALA A 31 7.07 9.07 -5.76
CA ALA A 31 5.87 9.76 -6.26
C ALA A 31 5.01 10.32 -5.11
N TYR A 32 4.88 9.57 -4.01
CA TYR A 32 4.22 10.07 -2.80
C TYR A 32 4.91 11.31 -2.22
N GLN A 33 6.24 11.27 -2.09
CA GLN A 33 7.03 12.41 -1.58
C GLN A 33 6.84 13.66 -2.44
N GLN A 34 6.86 13.52 -3.77
CA GLN A 34 6.63 14.65 -4.68
C GLN A 34 5.23 15.26 -4.52
N VAL A 35 4.21 14.42 -4.29
CA VAL A 35 2.85 14.89 -4.01
C VAL A 35 2.75 15.59 -2.66
N ASP A 36 3.38 15.05 -1.62
CA ASP A 36 3.37 15.65 -0.29
C ASP A 36 4.11 17.00 -0.28
N GLU A 37 5.25 17.07 -0.96
CA GLU A 37 6.04 18.30 -1.13
C GLU A 37 5.23 19.39 -1.85
N ALA A 38 4.56 19.07 -2.95
CA ALA A 38 3.68 20.01 -3.66
C ALA A 38 2.57 20.57 -2.75
N LYS A 39 1.95 19.70 -1.93
CA LYS A 39 0.92 20.11 -0.97
C LYS A 39 1.48 20.99 0.14
N ASN A 40 2.65 20.64 0.67
CA ASN A 40 3.30 21.39 1.74
C ASN A 40 3.69 22.79 1.27
N LEU A 41 4.25 22.90 0.06
CA LEU A 41 4.61 24.18 -0.53
C LEU A 41 3.39 25.04 -0.82
N ALA A 42 2.34 24.50 -1.45
CA ALA A 42 1.11 25.26 -1.69
C ALA A 42 0.49 25.78 -0.38
N ARG A 43 0.41 24.92 0.65
CA ARG A 43 -0.06 25.31 2.00
C ARG A 43 0.79 26.38 2.64
N TYR A 44 2.11 26.25 2.56
CA TYR A 44 3.04 27.24 3.09
C TYR A 44 2.86 28.60 2.43
N HIS A 45 2.77 28.64 1.10
CA HIS A 45 2.59 29.88 0.35
C HIS A 45 1.23 30.54 0.63
N VAL A 46 0.13 29.77 0.66
CA VAL A 46 -1.19 30.31 1.05
C VAL A 46 -1.11 30.89 2.45
N LYS A 47 -0.51 30.17 3.41
CA LYS A 47 -0.44 30.63 4.79
C LYS A 47 0.42 31.88 4.97
N SER A 48 1.55 31.95 4.28
CA SER A 48 2.41 33.13 4.25
C SER A 48 1.67 34.34 3.70
N ALA A 49 1.03 34.18 2.53
CA ALA A 49 0.26 35.24 1.88
C ALA A 49 -0.94 35.68 2.73
N GLU A 50 -1.66 34.76 3.37
CA GLU A 50 -2.75 35.07 4.29
C GLU A 50 -2.28 35.94 5.47
N ILE A 51 -1.14 35.61 6.08
CA ILE A 51 -0.56 36.40 7.19
C ILE A 51 -0.14 37.80 6.72
N ASN A 52 0.50 37.90 5.56
CA ASN A 52 0.93 39.19 5.02
C ASN A 52 -0.28 40.07 4.66
N LEU A 53 -1.28 39.49 3.99
CA LEU A 53 -2.53 40.19 3.68
C LEU A 53 -3.27 40.61 4.94
N GLY A 54 -3.38 39.72 5.94
CA GLY A 54 -3.98 40.04 7.23
C GLY A 54 -3.29 41.22 7.91
N THR A 55 -1.95 41.24 7.92
CA THR A 55 -1.16 42.34 8.48
C THR A 55 -1.46 43.68 7.81
N ILE A 56 -1.55 43.69 6.47
CA ILE A 56 -1.91 44.89 5.71
C ILE A 56 -3.34 45.31 6.03
N VAL A 57 -4.30 44.41 5.87
CA VAL A 57 -5.73 44.71 6.06
C VAL A 57 -6.01 45.19 7.48
N ASP A 58 -5.43 44.55 8.50
CA ASP A 58 -5.57 44.95 9.89
C ASP A 58 -4.90 46.30 10.18
N GLY A 59 -3.72 46.56 9.60
CA GLY A 59 -3.06 47.87 9.71
C GLY A 59 -3.94 49.01 9.18
N TYR A 60 -4.53 48.85 8.00
CA TYR A 60 -5.45 49.83 7.42
C TYR A 60 -6.75 49.93 8.24
N ARG A 61 -7.27 48.81 8.75
CA ARG A 61 -8.49 48.75 9.57
C ARG A 61 -8.32 49.49 10.89
N ASP A 62 -7.19 49.31 11.56
CA ASP A 62 -6.87 49.97 12.82
C ASP A 62 -6.61 51.47 12.62
N LEU A 63 -5.90 51.85 11.54
CA LEU A 63 -5.73 53.25 11.17
C LEU A 63 -7.07 53.94 10.96
N LEU A 64 -7.94 53.38 10.11
CA LEU A 64 -9.25 53.97 9.85
C LEU A 64 -10.14 53.97 11.10
N ARG A 65 -10.01 52.96 11.97
CA ARG A 65 -10.74 52.92 13.24
C ARG A 65 -10.28 54.06 14.17
N ALA A 66 -8.98 54.32 14.27
CA ALA A 66 -8.44 55.43 15.06
C ALA A 66 -8.88 56.78 14.49
N MET A 67 -8.68 57.00 13.18
CA MET A 67 -9.08 58.25 12.52
C MET A 67 -10.58 58.50 12.57
N SER A 68 -11.43 57.46 12.48
CA SER A 68 -12.89 57.59 12.56
C SER A 68 -13.41 58.05 13.93
N LYS A 69 -12.54 58.10 14.95
CA LYS A 69 -12.86 58.50 16.33
C LYS A 69 -12.09 59.73 16.78
N ASP A 70 -11.21 60.25 15.95
CA ASP A 70 -10.38 61.39 16.29
C ASP A 70 -11.19 62.68 16.12
N GLU A 71 -11.20 63.51 17.17
CA GLU A 71 -11.89 64.80 17.26
C GLU A 71 -11.60 65.71 16.04
N HIS A 72 -10.39 65.61 15.46
CA HIS A 72 -9.99 66.40 14.29
C HIS A 72 -10.75 66.04 13.01
N PHE A 73 -11.44 64.90 12.97
CA PHE A 73 -12.20 64.42 11.81
C PHE A 73 -13.71 64.26 12.06
N ILE A 74 -14.14 64.05 13.31
CA ILE A 74 -15.56 63.83 13.67
C ILE A 74 -16.35 65.12 13.93
N ASP A 75 -15.69 66.28 13.95
CA ASP A 75 -16.36 67.58 14.09
C ASP A 75 -17.24 67.88 12.83
N PRO A 76 -18.57 68.04 12.99
CA PRO A 76 -19.50 68.32 11.90
C PRO A 76 -19.22 69.64 11.15
N ASP A 77 -18.58 70.62 11.80
CA ASP A 77 -18.31 71.93 11.20
C ASP A 77 -17.14 71.90 10.20
N ILE A 78 -16.37 70.81 10.18
CA ILE A 78 -15.26 70.62 9.26
C ILE A 78 -15.76 70.12 7.91
N THR A 79 -15.50 70.90 6.85
CA THR A 79 -15.78 70.51 5.46
C THR A 79 -15.01 69.27 5.01
N LEU A 80 -15.53 68.53 4.01
CA LEU A 80 -14.86 67.35 3.46
C LEU A 80 -13.45 67.66 2.93
N GLN A 81 -13.24 68.82 2.30
CA GLN A 81 -11.92 69.28 1.85
C GLN A 81 -10.95 69.45 3.00
N GLU A 82 -11.40 70.09 4.07
CA GLU A 82 -10.56 70.33 5.24
C GLU A 82 -10.19 69.01 5.94
N ARG A 83 -11.11 68.05 6.03
CA ARG A 83 -10.80 66.68 6.52
C ARG A 83 -9.75 66.00 5.67
N ALA A 84 -9.89 66.06 4.34
CA ALA A 84 -8.92 65.48 3.42
C ALA A 84 -7.53 66.14 3.56
N ASN A 85 -7.46 67.47 3.69
CA ASN A 85 -6.19 68.18 3.91
C ASN A 85 -5.52 67.77 5.23
N ARG A 86 -6.30 67.62 6.31
CA ARG A 86 -5.80 67.16 7.62
C ARG A 86 -5.31 65.71 7.60
N ALA A 87 -5.80 64.89 6.67
CA ALA A 87 -5.38 63.51 6.50
C ALA A 87 -4.08 63.34 5.67
N VAL A 88 -3.57 64.41 5.04
CA VAL A 88 -2.34 64.34 4.22
C VAL A 88 -1.11 63.83 4.99
N PRO A 89 -0.83 64.27 6.23
CA PRO A 89 0.30 63.74 7.01
C PRO A 89 0.16 62.23 7.28
N TYR A 90 -1.06 61.74 7.53
CA TYR A 90 -1.31 60.30 7.73
C TYR A 90 -1.05 59.51 6.44
N LYS A 91 -1.53 60.02 5.30
CA LYS A 91 -1.23 59.42 3.99
C LYS A 91 0.28 59.28 3.78
N GLN A 92 1.05 60.33 4.09
CA GLN A 92 2.50 60.33 3.92
C GLN A 92 3.21 59.40 4.91
N ALA A 93 2.80 59.40 6.18
CA ALA A 93 3.45 58.60 7.23
C ALA A 93 3.25 57.09 7.05
N PHE A 94 2.09 56.68 6.52
CA PHE A 94 1.76 55.28 6.26
C PHE A 94 1.87 54.88 4.79
N GLU A 95 2.43 55.76 3.94
CA GLU A 95 2.64 55.53 2.49
C GLU A 95 1.39 55.05 1.73
N LEU A 96 0.22 55.57 2.11
CA LEU A 96 -1.08 55.15 1.56
C LEU A 96 -1.33 55.73 0.17
N ALA A 97 -2.06 55.00 -0.67
CA ALA A 97 -2.46 55.52 -1.99
C ALA A 97 -3.33 56.77 -1.86
N GLY A 98 -4.22 56.78 -0.87
CA GLY A 98 -5.02 57.94 -0.51
C GLY A 98 -5.99 57.65 0.64
N ILE A 99 -6.32 58.70 1.40
CA ILE A 99 -7.42 58.69 2.35
C ILE A 99 -8.56 59.53 1.78
N GLY A 100 -9.80 59.07 1.94
CA GLY A 100 -11.00 59.73 1.46
C GLY A 100 -12.06 59.87 2.54
N PHE A 101 -12.84 60.93 2.43
CA PHE A 101 -13.97 61.24 3.32
C PHE A 101 -15.21 61.46 2.47
N SER A 102 -16.33 60.86 2.89
CA SER A 102 -17.63 61.10 2.27
C SER A 102 -18.66 61.58 3.30
N ASP A 103 -19.70 62.26 2.81
CA ASP A 103 -20.92 62.52 3.58
C ASP A 103 -21.91 61.35 3.50
N GLY A 104 -23.01 61.42 4.27
CA GLY A 104 -24.06 60.40 4.27
C GLY A 104 -24.82 60.23 2.95
N VAL A 105 -24.62 61.12 1.97
CA VAL A 105 -25.31 61.10 0.66
C VAL A 105 -24.38 60.61 -0.45
N GLY A 106 -23.07 60.53 -0.19
CA GLY A 106 -22.06 59.98 -1.09
C GLY A 106 -21.24 61.02 -1.85
N ASN A 107 -21.21 62.28 -1.41
CA ASN A 107 -20.21 63.24 -1.89
C ASN A 107 -18.88 62.97 -1.19
N MET A 108 -17.79 62.87 -1.94
CA MET A 108 -16.49 62.45 -1.44
C MET A 108 -15.37 63.41 -1.88
N VAL A 109 -14.39 63.58 -0.98
CA VAL A 109 -13.09 64.23 -1.25
C VAL A 109 -11.98 63.31 -0.75
N SER A 110 -10.85 63.27 -1.47
CA SER A 110 -9.69 62.48 -1.06
C SER A 110 -8.42 63.31 -1.00
N THR A 111 -7.45 62.83 -0.22
CA THR A 111 -6.09 63.42 -0.09
C THR A 111 -5.34 63.59 -1.41
N HIS A 112 -5.72 62.84 -2.45
CA HIS A 112 -5.11 62.92 -3.79
C HIS A 112 -5.99 63.67 -4.80
N ASN A 113 -7.28 63.86 -4.51
CA ASN A 113 -8.21 64.65 -5.31
C ASN A 113 -9.07 65.53 -4.40
N ASN A 114 -8.67 66.80 -4.29
CA ASN A 114 -9.35 67.80 -3.45
C ASN A 114 -10.70 68.29 -4.04
N LYS A 115 -11.15 67.74 -5.17
CA LYS A 115 -12.46 68.07 -5.76
C LYS A 115 -13.54 67.10 -5.29
N VAL A 116 -14.69 67.65 -4.92
CA VAL A 116 -15.88 66.85 -4.61
C VAL A 116 -16.29 66.05 -5.84
N HIS A 117 -16.50 64.76 -5.66
CA HIS A 117 -17.10 63.88 -6.65
C HIS A 117 -18.06 62.93 -5.95
N SER A 118 -19.01 62.36 -6.69
CA SER A 118 -20.01 61.45 -6.12
C SER A 118 -19.54 60.00 -6.21
N ILE A 119 -19.58 59.29 -5.08
CA ILE A 119 -19.45 57.83 -4.97
C ILE A 119 -20.79 57.15 -4.66
N ALA A 120 -21.89 57.90 -4.69
CA ALA A 120 -23.22 57.38 -4.36
C ALA A 120 -23.68 56.22 -5.27
N HIS A 121 -23.04 56.02 -6.42
CA HIS A 121 -23.29 54.91 -7.33
C HIS A 121 -22.46 53.66 -7.04
N ARG A 122 -21.51 53.72 -6.09
CA ARG A 122 -20.59 52.61 -5.79
C ARG A 122 -21.24 51.68 -4.77
N ASP A 123 -21.25 50.38 -5.08
CA ASP A 123 -21.88 49.37 -4.24
C ASP A 123 -21.31 49.34 -2.81
N TYR A 124 -20.00 49.48 -2.66
CA TYR A 124 -19.34 49.49 -1.35
C TYR A 124 -19.84 50.63 -0.44
N PHE A 125 -20.21 51.78 -1.01
CA PHE A 125 -20.74 52.91 -0.23
C PHE A 125 -22.09 52.51 0.37
N HIS A 126 -22.99 51.96 -0.45
CA HIS A 126 -24.27 51.45 0.04
C HIS A 126 -24.11 50.33 1.07
N GLN A 127 -23.16 49.42 0.86
CA GLN A 127 -22.87 48.35 1.83
C GLN A 127 -22.41 48.90 3.18
N VAL A 128 -21.52 49.90 3.21
CA VAL A 128 -21.05 50.53 4.46
C VAL A 128 -22.17 51.26 5.18
N ILE A 129 -22.94 52.09 4.47
CA ILE A 129 -24.04 52.87 5.06
C ILE A 129 -25.13 51.95 5.64
N ARG A 130 -25.48 50.87 4.91
CA ARG A 130 -26.49 49.90 5.35
C ARG A 130 -26.01 49.01 6.49
N SER A 131 -24.80 48.48 6.39
CA SER A 131 -24.26 47.52 7.38
C SER A 131 -23.76 48.21 8.64
N LYS A 132 -23.42 49.50 8.56
CA LYS A 132 -22.71 50.26 9.60
C LYS A 132 -21.40 49.56 10.04
N LYS A 133 -20.78 48.80 9.14
CA LYS A 133 -19.52 48.08 9.35
C LYS A 133 -18.51 48.48 8.28
N ALA A 134 -17.23 48.22 8.57
CA ALA A 134 -16.19 48.39 7.56
C ALA A 134 -16.34 47.35 6.45
N VAL A 135 -16.09 47.76 5.21
CA VAL A 135 -16.21 46.93 4.00
C VAL A 135 -14.92 47.08 3.20
N MET A 136 -14.37 45.94 2.79
CA MET A 136 -13.28 45.88 1.81
C MET A 136 -13.87 45.73 0.42
N THR A 137 -13.38 46.50 -0.56
CA THR A 137 -13.80 46.36 -1.95
C THR A 137 -12.93 45.38 -2.71
N ASP A 138 -13.44 44.91 -3.84
CA ASP A 138 -12.61 44.32 -4.88
C ASP A 138 -11.77 45.40 -5.58
N VAL A 139 -11.11 45.00 -6.66
CA VAL A 139 -10.20 45.86 -7.42
C VAL A 139 -10.97 47.00 -8.11
N LEU A 140 -10.55 48.24 -7.86
CA LEU A 140 -11.15 49.44 -8.43
C LEU A 140 -10.12 50.25 -9.20
N THR A 141 -10.55 50.91 -10.28
CA THR A 141 -9.78 51.97 -10.91
C THR A 141 -10.10 53.29 -10.23
N ASP A 142 -9.07 53.95 -9.72
CA ASP A 142 -9.16 55.29 -9.17
C ASP A 142 -9.47 56.30 -10.28
N ILE A 143 -10.54 57.07 -10.10
CA ILE A 143 -11.09 58.00 -11.09
C ILE A 143 -10.11 59.14 -11.41
N SER A 144 -9.20 59.46 -10.50
CA SER A 144 -8.35 60.64 -10.59
C SER A 144 -7.03 60.42 -11.32
N ASN A 145 -6.44 59.22 -11.20
CA ASN A 145 -5.12 58.90 -11.73
C ASN A 145 -5.10 57.60 -12.58
N GLY A 146 -6.21 56.87 -12.64
CA GLY A 146 -6.32 55.61 -13.39
C GLY A 146 -5.61 54.41 -12.73
N ASN A 147 -5.07 54.58 -11.52
CA ASN A 147 -4.37 53.50 -10.82
C ASN A 147 -5.36 52.46 -10.30
N ILE A 148 -4.90 51.23 -10.26
CA ILE A 148 -5.62 50.11 -9.69
C ILE A 148 -5.40 50.11 -8.17
N VAL A 149 -6.48 50.09 -7.39
CA VAL A 149 -6.46 50.15 -5.93
C VAL A 149 -7.53 49.25 -5.32
N TYR A 150 -7.31 48.85 -4.07
CA TYR A 150 -8.35 48.30 -3.20
C TYR A 150 -8.79 49.38 -2.23
N VAL A 151 -10.06 49.40 -1.82
CA VAL A 151 -10.57 50.40 -0.89
C VAL A 151 -11.10 49.72 0.36
N LEU A 152 -10.57 50.10 1.51
CA LEU A 152 -11.18 49.78 2.80
C LEU A 152 -12.01 50.98 3.22
N CYS A 153 -13.32 50.82 3.37
CA CYS A 153 -14.24 51.89 3.72
C CYS A 153 -14.93 51.60 5.05
N ARG A 154 -15.02 52.62 5.92
CA ARG A 154 -15.56 52.52 7.27
C ARG A 154 -16.57 53.66 7.52
N PRO A 155 -17.70 53.40 8.20
CA PRO A 155 -18.62 54.47 8.54
C PRO A 155 -18.04 55.36 9.64
N MET A 156 -18.34 56.65 9.56
CA MET A 156 -18.03 57.65 10.59
C MET A 156 -19.30 58.07 11.30
N PHE A 157 -19.21 58.21 12.61
CA PHE A 157 -20.28 58.69 13.47
C PHE A 157 -19.81 59.92 14.23
N ASP A 158 -20.72 60.84 14.50
CA ASP A 158 -20.45 61.96 15.38
C ASP A 158 -20.46 61.51 16.86
N GLU A 159 -20.23 62.45 17.79
CA GLU A 159 -20.27 62.18 19.23
C GLU A 159 -21.65 61.72 19.73
N LEU A 160 -22.72 62.06 19.01
CA LEU A 160 -24.10 61.68 19.33
C LEU A 160 -24.46 60.28 18.79
N GLY A 161 -23.60 59.70 17.93
CA GLY A 161 -23.77 58.40 17.31
C GLY A 161 -24.53 58.43 15.97
N ASP A 162 -24.77 59.62 15.43
CA ASP A 162 -25.40 59.80 14.12
C ASP A 162 -24.38 59.61 13.00
N LEU A 163 -24.83 59.01 11.89
CA LEU A 163 -23.98 58.68 10.75
C LEU A 163 -23.62 59.94 9.96
N MET A 164 -22.35 60.34 10.02
CA MET A 164 -21.85 61.51 9.29
C MET A 164 -21.54 61.21 7.83
N GLY A 165 -21.14 59.97 7.54
CA GLY A 165 -20.65 59.53 6.24
C GLY A 165 -19.61 58.43 6.39
N THR A 166 -18.56 58.44 5.58
CA THR A 166 -17.52 57.39 5.60
C THR A 166 -16.10 57.95 5.55
N ILE A 167 -15.17 57.19 6.11
CA ILE A 167 -13.73 57.33 5.88
C ILE A 167 -13.25 56.10 5.10
N SER A 168 -12.41 56.30 4.11
CA SER A 168 -11.84 55.21 3.31
C SER A 168 -10.34 55.37 3.13
N ALA A 169 -9.63 54.27 3.05
CA ALA A 169 -8.23 54.24 2.64
C ALA A 169 -8.07 53.38 1.39
N SER A 170 -7.34 53.90 0.42
CA SER A 170 -6.95 53.21 -0.80
C SER A 170 -5.62 52.50 -0.58
N ILE A 171 -5.60 51.20 -0.85
CA ILE A 171 -4.44 50.31 -0.79
C ILE A 171 -3.88 50.19 -2.20
N HIS A 172 -2.56 50.33 -2.34
CA HIS A 172 -1.90 50.18 -3.63
C HIS A 172 -2.00 48.73 -4.14
N PHE A 173 -2.25 48.55 -5.43
CA PHE A 173 -2.27 47.23 -6.04
C PHE A 173 -0.96 46.45 -5.79
N GLY A 174 0.19 47.12 -5.92
CA GLY A 174 1.51 46.54 -5.69
C GLY A 174 1.76 46.10 -4.25
N GLU A 175 1.08 46.69 -3.26
CA GLU A 175 1.22 46.29 -1.85
C GLU A 175 0.61 44.90 -1.64
N ILE A 176 -0.60 44.67 -2.16
CA ILE A 176 -1.26 43.36 -2.16
C ILE A 176 -0.48 42.36 -3.01
N GLN A 177 0.00 42.75 -4.19
CA GLN A 177 0.80 41.87 -5.05
C GLN A 177 2.10 41.40 -4.35
N THR A 178 2.77 42.29 -3.62
CA THR A 178 3.96 41.97 -2.84
C THR A 178 3.62 41.03 -1.67
N ALA A 179 2.48 41.25 -1.02
CA ALA A 179 2.02 40.42 0.09
C ALA A 179 1.71 38.97 -0.32
N LEU A 180 1.20 38.78 -1.54
CA LEU A 180 0.89 37.47 -2.09
C LEU A 180 2.14 36.59 -2.25
N GLN A 181 3.30 37.21 -2.45
CA GLN A 181 4.60 36.58 -2.71
C GLN A 181 4.56 35.60 -3.91
N SER A 182 5.71 35.36 -4.53
CA SER A 182 5.85 34.34 -5.57
C SER A 182 7.20 33.68 -5.43
N ASP A 183 7.25 32.38 -5.69
CA ASP A 183 8.50 31.66 -5.87
C ASP A 183 8.66 31.36 -7.36
N SER A 184 9.48 32.18 -8.02
CA SER A 184 9.76 32.02 -9.44
C SER A 184 10.59 30.78 -9.75
N GLU A 185 11.41 30.29 -8.81
CA GLU A 185 12.24 29.10 -9.01
C GLU A 185 11.38 27.84 -9.04
N ASN A 186 10.40 27.76 -8.14
CA ASN A 186 9.48 26.62 -8.02
C ASN A 186 8.17 26.79 -8.81
N ASP A 187 8.03 27.85 -9.61
CA ASP A 187 6.82 28.22 -10.36
C ASP A 187 5.56 28.25 -9.47
N ILE A 188 5.73 28.69 -8.22
CA ILE A 188 4.63 28.84 -7.25
C ILE A 188 4.18 30.29 -7.27
N TYR A 189 2.88 30.47 -7.50
CA TYR A 189 2.26 31.79 -7.47
C TYR A 189 0.94 31.75 -6.72
N SER A 190 0.60 32.91 -6.19
CA SER A 190 -0.62 33.16 -5.43
C SER A 190 -1.52 34.08 -6.22
N VAL A 191 -2.82 33.84 -6.12
CA VAL A 191 -3.86 34.62 -6.79
C VAL A 191 -4.92 34.96 -5.75
N LEU A 192 -5.46 36.16 -5.86
CA LEU A 192 -6.55 36.62 -5.03
C LEU A 192 -7.80 36.73 -5.91
N LEU A 193 -8.91 36.19 -5.44
CA LEU A 193 -10.20 36.20 -6.12
C LEU A 193 -11.25 36.96 -5.32
N ASP A 194 -12.24 37.52 -6.01
CA ASP A 194 -13.50 37.98 -5.40
C ASP A 194 -14.52 36.84 -5.21
N GLU A 195 -15.71 37.17 -4.69
CA GLU A 195 -16.81 36.22 -4.48
C GLU A 195 -17.34 35.60 -5.79
N ASP A 196 -17.19 36.31 -6.91
CA ASP A 196 -17.59 35.88 -8.26
C ASP A 196 -16.47 35.12 -9.00
N LEU A 197 -15.35 34.86 -8.31
CA LEU A 197 -14.18 34.14 -8.82
C LEU A 197 -13.45 34.87 -9.95
N ASN A 198 -13.52 36.20 -9.97
CA ASN A 198 -12.64 37.03 -10.79
C ASN A 198 -11.30 37.21 -10.11
N ILE A 199 -10.23 37.17 -10.90
CA ILE A 199 -8.88 37.43 -10.43
C ILE A 199 -8.76 38.91 -10.13
N ILE A 200 -8.62 39.26 -8.86
CA ILE A 200 -8.42 40.65 -8.43
C ILE A 200 -6.94 40.98 -8.23
N SER A 201 -6.09 39.98 -7.94
CA SER A 201 -4.64 40.14 -7.87
C SER A 201 -3.91 38.85 -8.26
N HIS A 202 -2.71 38.99 -8.82
CA HIS A 202 -1.87 37.86 -9.20
C HIS A 202 -0.39 38.18 -8.92
N SER A 203 0.30 37.30 -8.19
CA SER A 203 1.69 37.57 -7.76
C SER A 203 2.77 37.47 -8.84
N LYS A 204 2.40 37.16 -10.09
CA LYS A 204 3.35 36.87 -11.19
C LYS A 204 3.01 37.64 -12.46
N ASP A 205 1.72 37.70 -12.83
CA ASP A 205 1.29 38.28 -14.10
C ASP A 205 -0.02 39.06 -13.94
N GLU A 206 0.05 40.38 -14.09
CA GLU A 206 -1.08 41.30 -13.98
C GLU A 206 -2.07 41.18 -15.12
N PHE A 207 -1.68 40.55 -16.23
CA PHE A 207 -2.54 40.36 -17.40
C PHE A 207 -3.83 39.59 -17.07
N TYR A 208 -3.81 38.77 -16.00
CA TYR A 208 -4.96 38.00 -15.56
C TYR A 208 -5.92 38.79 -14.66
N VAL A 209 -5.58 40.01 -14.23
CA VAL A 209 -6.47 40.80 -13.36
C VAL A 209 -7.74 41.20 -14.12
N GLY A 210 -8.90 41.05 -13.49
CA GLY A 210 -10.22 41.27 -14.06
C GLY A 210 -10.73 40.10 -14.92
N VAL A 211 -9.92 39.05 -15.07
CA VAL A 211 -10.33 37.85 -15.79
C VAL A 211 -11.07 36.93 -14.83
N ASN A 212 -12.27 36.50 -15.23
CA ASN A 212 -12.97 35.46 -14.52
C ASN A 212 -12.24 34.12 -14.70
N LEU A 213 -12.01 33.41 -13.58
CA LEU A 213 -11.27 32.16 -13.57
C LEU A 213 -11.85 31.09 -14.51
N PHE A 214 -13.13 31.18 -14.92
CA PHE A 214 -13.75 30.23 -15.86
C PHE A 214 -13.60 30.62 -17.34
N ASN A 215 -13.39 31.89 -17.68
CA ASN A 215 -13.49 32.38 -19.06
C ASN A 215 -12.19 32.24 -19.87
N TYR A 216 -11.03 32.02 -19.24
CA TYR A 216 -9.72 32.14 -19.89
C TYR A 216 -8.99 30.82 -20.07
N GLY A 217 -9.54 29.85 -20.82
CA GLY A 217 -8.84 28.58 -21.10
C GLY A 217 -8.51 27.72 -19.84
N TYR A 218 -8.96 28.16 -18.66
CA TYR A 218 -8.93 27.49 -17.37
C TYR A 218 -10.01 26.40 -17.26
N GLU A 219 -10.78 26.14 -18.31
CA GLU A 219 -11.71 24.99 -18.39
C GLU A 219 -11.01 23.65 -18.06
N LYS A 220 -9.68 23.57 -18.20
CA LYS A 220 -8.87 22.42 -17.78
C LYS A 220 -8.38 22.47 -16.33
N LEU A 221 -8.30 23.65 -15.73
CA LEU A 221 -7.84 23.82 -14.35
C LEU A 221 -8.92 23.47 -13.31
N PHE A 222 -10.18 23.40 -13.70
CA PHE A 222 -11.32 23.10 -12.84
C PHE A 222 -12.27 22.14 -13.53
N ASP A 223 -11.74 21.05 -14.09
CA ASP A 223 -12.61 19.98 -14.56
C ASP A 223 -13.35 19.37 -13.36
N ARG A 224 -14.68 19.53 -13.35
CA ARG A 224 -15.71 18.96 -12.45
C ARG A 224 -16.24 19.86 -11.32
N GLU A 225 -17.57 19.85 -11.20
CA GLU A 225 -18.38 20.38 -10.08
C GLU A 225 -17.79 20.16 -8.67
N GLY A 226 -16.92 19.16 -8.47
CA GLY A 226 -16.27 18.87 -7.21
C GLY A 226 -15.28 19.95 -6.73
N ASN A 227 -14.46 20.50 -7.62
CA ASN A 227 -13.49 21.54 -7.25
C ASN A 227 -14.20 22.88 -6.95
N LEU A 228 -15.28 23.18 -7.69
CA LEU A 228 -16.14 24.33 -7.42
C LEU A 228 -16.85 24.20 -6.06
N LYS A 229 -17.41 23.02 -5.76
CA LYS A 229 -17.99 22.73 -4.43
C LYS A 229 -16.97 22.84 -3.31
N ALA A 230 -15.72 22.44 -3.55
CA ALA A 230 -14.66 22.63 -2.57
C ALA A 230 -14.40 24.13 -2.31
N LEU A 231 -14.21 24.91 -3.37
CA LEU A 231 -13.85 26.33 -3.26
C LEU A 231 -15.01 27.21 -2.73
N THR A 232 -16.24 26.93 -3.13
CA THR A 232 -17.43 27.69 -2.71
C THR A 232 -18.03 27.18 -1.39
N GLY A 233 -17.83 25.91 -1.04
CA GLY A 233 -18.44 25.24 0.11
C GLY A 233 -17.60 25.19 1.38
N ALA A 234 -16.29 25.44 1.30
CA ALA A 234 -15.37 25.40 2.44
C ALA A 234 -14.63 26.73 2.65
N ASN A 235 -14.17 26.97 3.88
CA ASN A 235 -13.35 28.16 4.20
C ASN A 235 -11.89 27.96 3.80
N ASN A 236 -11.42 26.72 3.75
CA ASN A 236 -10.09 26.35 3.27
C ASN A 236 -10.13 24.96 2.67
N GLY A 237 -9.08 24.62 1.92
CA GLY A 237 -8.89 23.29 1.39
C GLY A 237 -7.91 23.28 0.23
N GLY A 238 -7.86 22.15 -0.47
CA GLY A 238 -7.06 22.04 -1.67
C GLY A 238 -7.50 20.92 -2.58
N PHE A 239 -7.08 21.02 -3.82
CA PHE A 239 -7.47 20.10 -4.90
C PHE A 239 -6.38 20.02 -5.97
N PHE A 240 -6.43 18.95 -6.74
CA PHE A 240 -5.57 18.77 -7.90
C PHE A 240 -6.21 19.38 -9.15
N THR A 241 -5.35 19.90 -10.02
CA THR A 241 -5.72 20.57 -11.25
C THR A 241 -4.67 20.26 -12.34
N TYR A 242 -5.03 20.37 -13.61
CA TYR A 242 -4.09 20.19 -14.71
C TYR A 242 -4.29 21.26 -15.79
N SER A 243 -3.22 21.88 -16.25
CA SER A 243 -3.31 22.82 -17.40
C SER A 243 -3.21 22.08 -18.75
N SER A 244 -2.55 20.91 -18.74
CA SER A 244 -2.22 20.05 -19.87
C SER A 244 -2.14 18.59 -19.37
N PRO A 245 -2.29 17.56 -20.24
CA PRO A 245 -2.20 16.16 -19.81
C PRO A 245 -0.93 15.78 -19.02
N PHE A 246 0.13 16.57 -19.15
CA PHE A 246 1.41 16.36 -18.47
C PHE A 246 1.76 17.44 -17.44
N ASP A 247 0.83 18.37 -17.17
CA ASP A 247 1.05 19.49 -16.26
C ASP A 247 0.06 19.44 -15.10
N LEU A 248 0.34 18.52 -14.16
CA LEU A 248 -0.39 18.41 -12.89
C LEU A 248 0.05 19.54 -11.97
N SER A 249 -0.88 20.13 -11.24
CA SER A 249 -0.60 21.07 -10.17
C SER A 249 -1.51 20.79 -8.98
N TYR A 250 -1.09 21.21 -7.81
CA TYR A 250 -1.90 21.22 -6.60
C TYR A 250 -2.22 22.66 -6.22
N VAL A 251 -3.48 22.93 -5.90
CA VAL A 251 -3.95 24.25 -5.46
C VAL A 251 -4.44 24.12 -4.04
N GLU A 252 -3.93 24.99 -3.17
CA GLU A 252 -4.49 25.22 -1.85
C GLU A 252 -5.21 26.56 -1.86
N PHE A 253 -6.30 26.70 -1.11
CA PHE A 253 -7.04 27.95 -0.97
C PHE A 253 -7.50 28.19 0.47
N THR A 254 -7.70 29.46 0.81
CA THR A 254 -8.30 29.93 2.07
C THR A 254 -9.11 31.20 1.81
N LYS A 255 -10.17 31.40 2.59
CA LYS A 255 -10.88 32.70 2.63
C LYS A 255 -10.12 33.66 3.54
N VAL A 256 -9.98 34.90 3.09
CA VAL A 256 -9.26 35.93 3.86
C VAL A 256 -10.22 36.55 4.87
N ASP A 257 -9.83 36.55 6.14
CA ASP A 257 -10.70 36.98 7.23
C ASP A 257 -11.07 38.47 7.14
N GLY A 258 -12.37 38.76 7.16
CA GLY A 258 -12.89 40.12 7.11
C GLY A 258 -12.82 40.80 5.73
N THR A 259 -12.60 40.02 4.67
CA THR A 259 -12.74 40.46 3.28
C THR A 259 -13.62 39.45 2.51
N PRO A 260 -14.16 39.83 1.33
CA PRO A 260 -14.85 38.88 0.44
C PRO A 260 -13.87 37.98 -0.34
N TRP A 261 -12.57 38.02 -0.02
CA TRP A 261 -11.55 37.47 -0.91
C TRP A 261 -11.26 36.00 -0.66
N ILE A 262 -10.97 35.28 -1.74
CA ILE A 262 -10.46 33.92 -1.72
C ILE A 262 -9.01 33.97 -2.19
N LEU A 263 -8.10 33.56 -1.32
CA LEU A 263 -6.68 33.43 -1.63
C LEU A 263 -6.39 32.01 -2.07
N LEU A 264 -5.65 31.84 -3.16
CA LEU A 264 -5.17 30.56 -3.64
C LEU A 264 -3.68 30.60 -3.96
N SER A 265 -2.99 29.50 -3.72
CA SER A 265 -1.62 29.30 -4.22
C SER A 265 -1.54 27.99 -4.98
N LYS A 266 -0.86 28.03 -6.12
CA LYS A 266 -0.70 26.89 -7.03
C LYS A 266 0.75 26.44 -7.04
N ALA A 267 0.97 25.16 -6.77
CA ALA A 267 2.27 24.50 -6.91
C ALA A 267 2.24 23.53 -8.09
N LYS A 268 3.14 23.75 -9.05
CA LYS A 268 3.25 22.92 -10.26
C LYS A 268 4.13 21.71 -9.98
N PHE A 269 3.71 20.52 -10.40
CA PHE A 269 4.50 19.30 -10.14
C PHE A 269 5.81 19.29 -10.92
N SER A 270 5.83 19.78 -12.15
CA SER A 270 7.01 19.67 -13.01
C SER A 270 8.20 20.50 -12.53
N SER A 271 7.97 21.59 -11.79
CA SER A 271 9.03 22.41 -11.21
C SER A 271 9.67 21.75 -9.99
N LEU A 272 8.93 20.89 -9.29
CA LEU A 272 9.37 20.20 -8.07
C LEU A 272 10.23 18.95 -8.36
N LEU A 273 10.25 18.48 -9.61
CA LEU A 273 11.00 17.29 -10.02
C LEU A 273 12.53 17.43 -9.93
N GLY A 274 13.08 18.60 -9.57
CA GLY A 274 14.53 18.85 -9.58
C GLY A 274 15.31 17.95 -8.60
N GLU A 275 15.27 18.27 -7.31
CA GLU A 275 16.14 17.63 -6.31
C GLU A 275 15.72 16.18 -6.01
N GLY A 276 14.42 15.91 -5.90
CA GLY A 276 13.89 14.59 -5.57
C GLY A 276 14.20 13.52 -6.61
N THR A 277 14.29 13.88 -7.90
CA THR A 277 14.52 12.93 -8.99
C THR A 277 15.96 12.40 -9.00
N MET A 278 16.94 13.21 -8.60
CA MET A 278 18.34 12.77 -8.54
C MET A 278 18.51 11.66 -7.50
N MET A 279 17.96 11.86 -6.30
CA MET A 279 17.99 10.84 -5.23
C MET A 279 17.24 9.57 -5.62
N PHE A 280 16.10 9.70 -6.33
CA PHE A 280 15.40 8.56 -6.90
C PHE A 280 16.30 7.77 -7.86
N GLY A 281 17.02 8.45 -8.76
CA GLY A 281 17.97 7.82 -9.69
C GLY A 281 19.10 7.07 -8.96
N VAL A 282 19.67 7.68 -7.92
CA VAL A 282 20.70 7.03 -7.07
C VAL A 282 20.14 5.77 -6.39
N ASN A 283 18.91 5.82 -5.86
CA ASN A 283 18.27 4.67 -5.23
C ASN A 283 18.02 3.53 -6.24
N VAL A 284 17.57 3.85 -7.45
CA VAL A 284 17.39 2.86 -8.53
C VAL A 284 18.71 2.17 -8.87
N LEU A 285 19.79 2.95 -9.03
CA LEU A 285 21.14 2.40 -9.30
C LEU A 285 21.61 1.51 -8.15
N MET A 286 21.36 1.91 -6.90
CA MET A 286 21.71 1.12 -5.72
C MET A 286 20.95 -0.20 -5.66
N ILE A 287 19.63 -0.19 -5.91
CA ILE A 287 18.79 -1.40 -5.96
C ILE A 287 19.32 -2.36 -7.03
N ILE A 288 19.63 -1.86 -8.23
CA ILE A 288 20.18 -2.66 -9.33
C ILE A 288 21.57 -3.22 -8.95
N ALA A 289 22.44 -2.40 -8.36
CA ALA A 289 23.78 -2.83 -7.95
C ALA A 289 23.73 -3.95 -6.89
N ILE A 290 22.89 -3.78 -5.86
CA ILE A 290 22.66 -4.79 -4.82
C ILE A 290 22.13 -6.08 -5.44
N TYR A 291 21.15 -5.99 -6.35
CA TYR A 291 20.63 -7.15 -7.06
C TYR A 291 21.72 -7.89 -7.84
N VAL A 292 22.55 -7.17 -8.61
CA VAL A 292 23.63 -7.79 -9.39
C VAL A 292 24.62 -8.53 -8.48
N VAL A 293 24.95 -7.96 -7.31
CA VAL A 293 25.83 -8.62 -6.33
C VAL A 293 25.17 -9.90 -5.79
N ILE A 294 23.91 -9.83 -5.36
CA ILE A 294 23.17 -10.99 -4.84
C ILE A 294 23.04 -12.07 -5.91
N ALA A 295 22.64 -11.71 -7.14
CA ALA A 295 22.50 -12.64 -8.25
C ALA A 295 23.83 -13.34 -8.58
N ARG A 296 24.95 -12.61 -8.54
CA ARG A 296 26.29 -13.21 -8.72
C ARG A 296 26.67 -14.14 -7.58
N MET A 297 26.40 -13.76 -6.32
CA MET A 297 26.68 -14.61 -5.15
C MET A 297 25.86 -15.90 -5.18
N MET A 298 24.55 -15.80 -5.44
CA MET A 298 23.67 -16.96 -5.58
C MET A 298 24.10 -17.83 -6.77
N GLY A 299 24.43 -17.22 -7.92
CA GLY A 299 24.94 -17.95 -9.09
C GLY A 299 26.20 -18.75 -8.79
N LYS A 300 27.15 -18.20 -8.02
CA LYS A 300 28.35 -18.91 -7.57
C LYS A 300 28.01 -20.06 -6.61
N GLN A 301 27.10 -19.85 -5.65
CA GLN A 301 26.67 -20.90 -4.73
C GLN A 301 25.96 -22.06 -5.44
N VAL A 302 25.05 -21.76 -6.37
CA VAL A 302 24.35 -22.77 -7.18
C VAL A 302 25.36 -23.61 -7.95
N VAL A 303 26.33 -22.99 -8.64
CA VAL A 303 27.38 -23.72 -9.35
C VAL A 303 28.17 -24.60 -8.38
N GLY A 304 28.60 -24.09 -7.23
CA GLY A 304 29.38 -24.86 -6.26
C GLY A 304 28.64 -26.10 -5.74
N LEU A 305 27.32 -26.00 -5.52
CA LEU A 305 26.48 -27.12 -5.07
C LEU A 305 26.20 -28.14 -6.18
N THR A 306 26.05 -27.69 -7.44
CA THR A 306 25.69 -28.59 -8.55
C THR A 306 26.90 -29.14 -9.29
N GLN A 307 28.09 -28.53 -9.16
CA GLN A 307 29.30 -28.96 -9.87
C GLN A 307 29.66 -30.44 -9.67
N PRO A 308 29.55 -31.02 -8.46
CA PRO A 308 29.82 -32.44 -8.27
C PRO A 308 28.82 -33.32 -9.03
N LEU A 309 27.56 -32.90 -9.12
CA LEU A 309 26.52 -33.60 -9.86
C LEU A 309 26.71 -33.48 -11.37
N ASP A 310 27.02 -32.27 -11.86
CA ASP A 310 27.32 -32.03 -13.27
C ASP A 310 28.55 -32.86 -13.71
N ARG A 311 29.60 -32.89 -12.89
CA ARG A 311 30.80 -33.71 -13.13
C ARG A 311 30.49 -35.20 -13.10
N PHE A 312 29.72 -35.67 -12.12
CA PHE A 312 29.27 -37.06 -12.06
C PHE A 312 28.48 -37.46 -13.31
N LEU A 313 27.58 -36.59 -13.81
CA LEU A 313 26.83 -36.83 -15.03
C LEU A 313 27.72 -36.89 -16.27
N GLU A 314 28.73 -36.00 -16.37
CA GLU A 314 29.71 -36.01 -17.46
C GLU A 314 30.61 -37.26 -17.42
N GLU A 315 31.20 -37.58 -16.26
CA GLU A 315 32.05 -38.77 -16.06
C GLU A 315 31.27 -40.06 -16.32
N SER A 316 30.03 -40.12 -15.84
CA SER A 316 29.10 -41.20 -16.12
C SER A 316 28.91 -41.37 -17.63
N GLN A 317 28.57 -40.30 -18.36
CA GLN A 317 28.37 -40.37 -19.82
C GLN A 317 29.61 -40.88 -20.57
N VAL A 318 30.82 -40.54 -20.13
CA VAL A 318 32.08 -41.00 -20.73
C VAL A 318 32.31 -42.48 -20.46
N VAL A 319 32.12 -42.95 -19.21
CA VAL A 319 32.24 -44.37 -18.84
C VAL A 319 31.20 -45.24 -19.56
N PHE A 320 30.00 -44.69 -19.83
CA PHE A 320 28.91 -45.39 -20.51
C PHE A 320 29.08 -45.58 -22.02
N ASN A 321 29.97 -44.83 -22.68
CA ASN A 321 30.27 -45.09 -24.09
C ASN A 321 31.11 -46.37 -24.30
N ASP A 322 31.77 -46.86 -23.26
CA ASP A 322 32.72 -48.00 -23.30
C ASP A 322 32.23 -49.28 -22.59
N THR A 323 30.97 -49.36 -22.12
CA THR A 323 30.45 -50.51 -21.35
C THR A 323 29.22 -51.21 -21.96
N SER A 324 29.01 -52.47 -21.54
CA SER A 324 28.05 -53.45 -22.09
C SER A 324 26.58 -53.03 -22.02
N MET A 325 25.77 -53.55 -22.96
CA MET A 325 24.36 -53.19 -23.20
C MET A 325 23.44 -53.40 -21.97
N GLU A 326 23.70 -54.41 -21.13
CA GLU A 326 22.94 -54.67 -19.89
C GLU A 326 23.06 -53.54 -18.85
N LEU A 327 24.23 -52.91 -18.73
CA LEU A 327 24.44 -51.84 -17.75
C LEU A 327 23.72 -50.55 -18.18
N LYS A 328 23.59 -50.33 -19.49
CA LYS A 328 22.79 -49.23 -20.06
C LYS A 328 21.31 -49.40 -19.76
N GLU A 329 20.75 -50.60 -19.93
CA GLU A 329 19.35 -50.89 -19.58
C GLU A 329 19.08 -50.71 -18.09
N HIS A 330 19.98 -51.18 -17.22
CA HIS A 330 19.81 -51.02 -15.77
C HIS A 330 19.88 -49.55 -15.33
N PHE A 331 20.74 -48.75 -15.96
CA PHE A 331 20.84 -47.32 -15.68
C PHE A 331 19.67 -46.51 -16.25
N GLU A 332 19.17 -46.86 -17.44
CA GLU A 332 17.92 -46.31 -17.97
C GLU A 332 16.73 -46.65 -17.08
N GLN A 333 16.68 -47.85 -16.49
CA GLN A 333 15.68 -48.22 -15.50
C GLN A 333 15.81 -47.38 -14.21
N VAL A 334 17.02 -47.08 -13.74
CA VAL A 334 17.25 -46.19 -12.58
C VAL A 334 16.88 -44.74 -12.90
N LEU A 335 17.14 -44.25 -14.12
CA LEU A 335 16.74 -42.91 -14.59
C LEU A 335 15.23 -42.80 -14.83
N GLN A 336 14.58 -43.84 -15.36
CA GLN A 336 13.12 -43.92 -15.48
C GLN A 336 12.46 -44.03 -14.10
N ALA A 337 13.04 -44.78 -13.16
CA ALA A 337 12.61 -44.81 -11.77
C ALA A 337 12.80 -43.44 -11.08
N SER A 338 13.84 -42.69 -11.43
CA SER A 338 14.01 -41.30 -10.96
C SER A 338 12.99 -40.33 -11.59
N ARG A 339 12.46 -40.61 -12.79
CA ARG A 339 11.30 -39.89 -13.37
C ARG A 339 9.99 -40.22 -12.65
N ASN A 340 9.85 -41.40 -12.07
CA ASN A 340 8.69 -41.81 -11.26
C ASN A 340 9.02 -41.69 -9.76
N GLY A 341 8.88 -40.47 -9.24
CA GLY A 341 9.33 -40.00 -7.93
C GLY A 341 9.53 -41.04 -6.81
N VAL A 342 10.76 -41.07 -6.27
CA VAL A 342 11.18 -41.77 -5.03
C VAL A 342 10.21 -41.53 -3.87
N PHE A 343 9.63 -40.32 -3.82
CA PHE A 343 8.68 -39.90 -2.82
C PHE A 343 7.31 -39.59 -3.45
N CYS A 344 6.24 -39.98 -2.77
CA CYS A 344 4.88 -39.61 -3.14
C CYS A 344 4.69 -38.09 -3.00
N SER A 345 4.31 -37.41 -4.09
CA SER A 345 4.17 -35.94 -4.14
C SER A 345 3.23 -35.34 -3.08
N ARG A 346 2.23 -36.11 -2.62
CA ARG A 346 1.23 -35.66 -1.64
C ARG A 346 1.56 -35.97 -0.18
N SER A 347 2.56 -36.81 0.08
CA SER A 347 2.92 -37.23 1.46
C SER A 347 4.40 -37.07 1.79
N GLY A 348 5.27 -37.00 0.78
CA GLY A 348 6.71 -37.04 0.96
C GLY A 348 7.23 -38.38 1.51
N LEU A 349 6.41 -39.43 1.56
CA LEU A 349 6.80 -40.79 1.96
C LEU A 349 7.30 -41.61 0.76
N LEU A 350 8.01 -42.71 1.02
CA LEU A 350 8.47 -43.60 -0.04
C LEU A 350 7.29 -44.13 -0.86
N THR A 351 7.43 -44.21 -2.17
CA THR A 351 6.48 -44.95 -3.00
C THR A 351 6.62 -46.45 -2.76
N ARG A 352 5.57 -47.22 -3.07
CA ARG A 352 5.55 -48.69 -2.88
C ARG A 352 6.81 -49.38 -3.38
N GLU A 353 7.27 -49.05 -4.59
CA GLU A 353 8.47 -49.65 -5.19
C GLU A 353 9.74 -49.42 -4.35
N TYR A 354 9.96 -48.18 -3.88
CA TYR A 354 11.15 -47.85 -3.09
C TYR A 354 11.08 -48.37 -1.66
N PHE A 355 9.88 -48.42 -1.08
CA PHE A 355 9.69 -49.07 0.21
C PHE A 355 10.06 -50.57 0.13
N LEU A 356 9.57 -51.29 -0.89
CA LEU A 356 9.86 -52.72 -1.08
C LEU A 356 11.37 -52.97 -1.18
N ARG A 357 12.07 -52.23 -2.06
CA ARG A 357 13.52 -52.35 -2.21
C ARG A 357 14.28 -52.03 -0.91
N GLY A 358 13.86 -50.99 -0.19
CA GLY A 358 14.44 -50.63 1.10
C GLY A 358 14.20 -51.69 2.17
N ALA A 359 13.01 -52.28 2.20
CA ALA A 359 12.61 -53.32 3.13
C ALA A 359 13.36 -54.63 2.87
N GLU A 360 13.47 -55.09 1.62
CA GLU A 360 14.26 -56.27 1.23
C GLU A 360 15.72 -56.12 1.67
N LYS A 361 16.32 -54.95 1.41
CA LYS A 361 17.68 -54.64 1.88
C LYS A 361 17.77 -54.64 3.40
N SER A 362 16.78 -54.08 4.09
CA SER A 362 16.75 -54.06 5.56
C SER A 362 16.63 -55.48 6.15
N LEU A 363 15.80 -56.34 5.56
CA LEU A 363 15.58 -57.72 5.98
C LEU A 363 16.81 -58.61 5.74
N SER A 364 17.55 -58.39 4.65
CA SER A 364 18.77 -59.13 4.30
C SER A 364 20.01 -58.72 5.10
N LEU A 365 20.13 -57.44 5.48
CA LEU A 365 21.32 -56.92 6.18
C LEU A 365 21.42 -57.34 7.66
N SER A 366 20.31 -57.70 8.30
CA SER A 366 20.31 -58.05 9.72
C SER A 366 19.14 -58.95 10.06
N ASN A 367 19.41 -59.97 10.88
CA ASN A 367 18.41 -60.87 11.45
C ASN A 367 17.67 -60.31 12.68
N SER A 368 17.89 -59.05 13.07
CA SER A 368 17.16 -58.45 14.21
C SER A 368 15.64 -58.53 14.03
N PRO A 369 14.85 -58.68 15.11
CA PRO A 369 13.40 -58.62 15.05
C PRO A 369 12.93 -57.31 14.41
N LYS A 370 11.98 -57.41 13.48
CA LYS A 370 11.32 -56.25 12.87
C LYS A 370 9.81 -56.47 12.89
N ALA A 371 9.05 -55.37 12.84
CA ALA A 371 7.62 -55.39 12.70
C ALA A 371 7.23 -54.67 11.40
N CYS A 372 6.43 -55.33 10.57
CA CYS A 372 5.74 -54.70 9.46
C CYS A 372 4.33 -54.31 9.92
N ILE A 373 4.02 -53.03 9.78
CA ILE A 373 2.79 -52.41 10.24
C ILE A 373 2.12 -51.78 9.04
N PHE A 374 0.94 -52.28 8.70
CA PHE A 374 0.11 -51.77 7.62
C PHE A 374 -1.01 -50.93 8.21
N PHE A 375 -1.18 -49.71 7.71
CA PHE A 375 -2.19 -48.76 8.15
C PHE A 375 -3.12 -48.46 6.98
N ASP A 376 -4.41 -48.55 7.25
CA ASP A 376 -5.46 -48.12 6.33
C ASP A 376 -6.31 -47.06 7.04
N MET A 377 -6.31 -45.83 6.51
CA MET A 377 -7.07 -44.73 7.08
C MET A 377 -8.57 -44.99 6.95
N ASP A 378 -9.29 -44.97 8.06
CA ASP A 378 -10.72 -45.25 8.04
C ASP A 378 -11.48 -44.06 7.42
N ASN A 379 -12.39 -44.36 6.50
CA ASN A 379 -13.38 -43.42 5.96
C ASN A 379 -12.81 -42.22 5.17
N LEU A 380 -11.58 -42.28 4.65
CA LEU A 380 -11.01 -41.19 3.83
C LEU A 380 -11.88 -40.82 2.62
N LYS A 381 -12.51 -41.81 1.97
CA LYS A 381 -13.46 -41.57 0.89
C LYS A 381 -14.67 -40.74 1.33
N PHE A 382 -15.24 -41.04 2.49
CA PHE A 382 -16.35 -40.26 3.05
C PHE A 382 -15.94 -38.81 3.34
N ILE A 383 -14.72 -38.60 3.83
CA ILE A 383 -14.16 -37.25 4.05
C ILE A 383 -14.04 -36.50 2.72
N ASN A 384 -13.51 -37.16 1.69
CA ASN A 384 -13.39 -36.57 0.34
C ASN A 384 -14.76 -36.23 -0.26
N ASP A 385 -15.74 -37.13 -0.12
CA ASP A 385 -17.07 -36.97 -0.69
C ASP A 385 -17.88 -35.88 0.05
N THR A 386 -17.64 -35.70 1.35
CA THR A 386 -18.36 -34.72 2.19
C THR A 386 -17.72 -33.34 2.18
N TYR A 387 -16.38 -33.26 2.25
CA TYR A 387 -15.63 -32.02 2.46
C TYR A 387 -14.70 -31.65 1.30
N GLY A 388 -14.68 -32.45 0.24
CA GLY A 388 -13.86 -32.25 -0.96
C GLY A 388 -12.43 -32.78 -0.83
N HIS A 389 -11.78 -32.99 -1.97
CA HIS A 389 -10.43 -33.56 -2.04
C HIS A 389 -9.36 -32.76 -1.30
N MET A 390 -9.50 -31.42 -1.20
CA MET A 390 -8.56 -30.59 -0.44
C MET A 390 -8.60 -30.89 1.06
N ALA A 391 -9.77 -31.25 1.61
CA ALA A 391 -9.89 -31.66 3.01
C ALA A 391 -9.24 -33.03 3.23
N GLY A 392 -9.43 -33.98 2.31
CA GLY A 392 -8.74 -35.27 2.36
C GLY A 392 -7.22 -35.14 2.28
N ASP A 393 -6.70 -34.27 1.42
CA ASP A 393 -5.25 -34.02 1.32
C ASP A 393 -4.68 -33.46 2.64
N LYS A 394 -5.42 -32.60 3.36
CA LYS A 394 -5.02 -32.11 4.69
C LYS A 394 -5.02 -33.22 5.74
N VAL A 395 -6.03 -34.08 5.73
CA VAL A 395 -6.16 -35.22 6.65
C VAL A 395 -5.04 -36.25 6.41
N ILE A 396 -4.68 -36.48 5.14
CA ILE A 396 -3.50 -37.28 4.78
C ILE A 396 -2.21 -36.65 5.33
N ALA A 397 -2.02 -35.33 5.16
CA ALA A 397 -0.83 -34.66 5.65
C ALA A 397 -0.70 -34.75 7.19
N LEU A 398 -1.82 -34.63 7.91
CA LEU A 398 -1.91 -34.82 9.36
C LEU A 398 -1.53 -36.26 9.74
N PHE A 399 -2.12 -37.25 9.08
CA PHE A 399 -1.81 -38.67 9.32
C PHE A 399 -0.31 -38.94 9.15
N VAL A 400 0.29 -38.44 8.07
CA VAL A 400 1.73 -38.57 7.79
C VAL A 400 2.59 -37.91 8.87
N ALA A 401 2.17 -36.75 9.38
CA ALA A 401 2.90 -36.07 10.45
C ALA A 401 2.92 -36.91 11.75
N VAL A 402 1.76 -37.42 12.17
CA VAL A 402 1.64 -38.29 13.35
C VAL A 402 2.43 -39.60 13.15
N LEU A 403 2.38 -40.18 11.95
CA LEU A 403 3.11 -41.40 11.60
C LEU A 403 4.63 -41.19 11.71
N ARG A 404 5.16 -40.08 11.16
CA ARG A 404 6.59 -39.75 11.23
C ARG A 404 7.07 -39.45 12.65
N GLU A 405 6.21 -38.87 13.48
CA GLU A 405 6.52 -38.59 14.88
C GLU A 405 6.67 -39.88 15.69
N HIS A 406 5.81 -40.87 15.44
CA HIS A 406 5.88 -42.16 16.14
C HIS A 406 6.99 -43.06 15.60
N PHE A 407 7.27 -43.04 14.31
CA PHE A 407 8.26 -43.91 13.65
C PHE A 407 9.45 -43.07 13.16
N ALA A 408 10.09 -42.36 14.08
CA ALA A 408 11.14 -41.38 13.79
C ALA A 408 12.56 -41.98 13.75
N HIS A 409 12.73 -43.27 14.02
CA HIS A 409 14.05 -43.87 14.13
C HIS A 409 14.73 -43.95 12.76
N LYS A 410 16.05 -43.76 12.71
CA LYS A 410 16.84 -43.75 11.44
C LYS A 410 16.74 -45.03 10.60
N ARG A 411 16.24 -46.12 11.19
CA ARG A 411 16.07 -47.43 10.54
C ARG A 411 14.62 -47.76 10.22
N ASP A 412 13.68 -46.89 10.58
CA ASP A 412 12.29 -47.04 10.21
C ASP A 412 12.13 -46.68 8.74
N LEU A 413 11.41 -47.53 8.01
CA LEU A 413 10.97 -47.24 6.65
C LEU A 413 9.50 -46.91 6.69
N ILE A 414 9.09 -45.84 6.02
CA ILE A 414 7.70 -45.42 5.92
C ILE A 414 7.36 -45.22 4.44
N GLY A 415 6.37 -45.96 3.97
CA GLY A 415 5.88 -45.91 2.59
C GLY A 415 4.40 -45.59 2.51
N ARG A 416 3.98 -45.03 1.38
CA ARG A 416 2.57 -44.86 1.03
C ARG A 416 2.27 -45.70 -0.21
N PHE A 417 1.34 -46.64 -0.06
CA PHE A 417 1.06 -47.67 -1.07
C PHE A 417 -0.17 -47.31 -1.91
N GLY A 418 -1.12 -46.59 -1.32
CA GLY A 418 -2.38 -46.20 -1.94
C GLY A 418 -2.86 -44.81 -1.51
N GLY A 419 -4.16 -44.55 -1.70
CA GLY A 419 -4.80 -43.28 -1.30
C GLY A 419 -4.79 -43.08 0.22
N ASP A 420 -5.18 -44.11 0.95
CA ASP A 420 -5.33 -44.19 2.40
C ASP A 420 -4.41 -45.25 3.05
N GLU A 421 -3.57 -45.92 2.26
CA GLU A 421 -2.75 -47.03 2.69
C GLU A 421 -1.28 -46.62 2.93
N PHE A 422 -0.78 -46.94 4.13
CA PHE A 422 0.57 -46.64 4.57
C PHE A 422 1.21 -47.88 5.19
N VAL A 423 2.52 -48.00 5.03
CA VAL A 423 3.28 -49.13 5.58
C VAL A 423 4.49 -48.63 6.32
N VAL A 424 4.74 -49.20 7.50
CA VAL A 424 5.94 -48.99 8.28
C VAL A 424 6.67 -50.32 8.46
N LEU A 425 7.98 -50.31 8.24
CA LEU A 425 8.88 -51.37 8.72
C LEU A 425 9.76 -50.78 9.81
N THR A 426 9.56 -51.22 11.05
CA THR A 426 10.30 -50.71 12.21
C THR A 426 11.05 -51.83 12.92
N GLN A 427 12.14 -51.44 13.58
CA GLN A 427 12.91 -52.27 14.50
C GLN A 427 13.12 -51.58 15.85
N GLU A 428 12.33 -50.52 16.11
CA GLU A 428 12.38 -49.73 17.34
C GLU A 428 11.33 -50.24 18.33
N PHE A 429 11.56 -51.44 18.84
CA PHE A 429 10.80 -52.05 19.94
C PHE A 429 11.63 -53.15 20.60
N ASN A 430 11.44 -53.36 21.90
CA ASN A 430 12.09 -54.43 22.67
C ASN A 430 11.13 -55.58 23.02
N SER A 431 9.82 -55.36 22.88
CA SER A 431 8.79 -56.38 23.13
C SER A 431 7.51 -56.09 22.35
N LYS A 432 6.68 -57.13 22.15
CA LYS A 432 5.32 -56.96 21.59
C LYS A 432 4.50 -55.95 22.39
N ARG A 433 4.63 -55.94 23.72
CA ARG A 433 3.89 -55.02 24.60
C ARG A 433 4.26 -53.56 24.37
N GLU A 434 5.53 -53.27 24.09
CA GLU A 434 5.99 -51.93 23.74
C GLU A 434 5.40 -51.47 22.41
N LEU A 435 5.33 -52.37 21.43
CA LEU A 435 4.72 -52.07 20.14
C LEU A 435 3.20 -51.83 20.27
N GLU A 436 2.50 -52.62 21.09
CA GLU A 436 1.09 -52.37 21.44
C GLU A 436 0.88 -50.97 22.02
N LEU A 437 1.70 -50.58 23.01
CA LEU A 437 1.63 -49.23 23.61
C LEU A 437 1.87 -48.13 22.58
N LYS A 438 2.83 -48.32 21.67
CA LYS A 438 3.14 -47.37 20.58
C LYS A 438 1.96 -47.22 19.62
N LEU A 439 1.22 -48.29 19.35
CA LEU A 439 0.04 -48.28 18.49
C LEU A 439 -1.20 -47.68 19.18
N ASP A 440 -1.39 -47.95 20.48
CA ASP A 440 -2.43 -47.30 21.29
C ASP A 440 -2.21 -45.78 21.32
N GLN A 441 -0.98 -45.34 21.57
CA GLN A 441 -0.58 -43.93 21.54
C GLN A 441 -0.83 -43.29 20.16
N PHE A 442 -0.46 -43.99 19.09
CA PHE A 442 -0.70 -43.52 17.73
C PHE A 442 -2.19 -43.26 17.45
N LEU A 443 -3.07 -44.21 17.77
CA LEU A 443 -4.51 -44.06 17.56
C LEU A 443 -5.10 -42.92 18.40
N HIS A 444 -4.69 -42.80 19.66
CA HIS A 444 -5.12 -41.71 20.53
C HIS A 444 -4.64 -40.33 20.03
N GLN A 445 -3.37 -40.23 19.61
CA GLN A 445 -2.80 -38.98 19.12
C GLN A 445 -3.39 -38.56 17.77
N LEU A 446 -3.74 -39.53 16.91
CA LEU A 446 -4.38 -39.26 15.63
C LEU A 446 -5.72 -38.53 15.83
N GLN A 447 -6.58 -39.06 16.71
CA GLN A 447 -7.85 -38.41 17.04
C GLN A 447 -7.64 -37.06 17.73
N ALA A 448 -6.79 -37.00 18.76
CA ALA A 448 -6.53 -35.76 19.50
C ALA A 448 -5.93 -34.64 18.62
N THR A 449 -5.20 -34.99 17.57
CA THR A 449 -4.64 -34.01 16.62
C THR A 449 -5.70 -33.50 15.65
N ALA A 450 -6.65 -34.34 15.24
CA ALA A 450 -7.81 -33.91 14.45
C ALA A 450 -8.68 -32.91 15.25
N ASP A 451 -8.97 -33.23 16.52
CA ASP A 451 -9.80 -32.38 17.39
C ASP A 451 -9.17 -30.98 17.60
N ARG A 452 -7.86 -30.93 17.86
CA ARG A 452 -7.12 -29.66 18.05
C ARG A 452 -7.13 -28.75 16.83
N LEU A 453 -7.26 -29.32 15.62
CA LEU A 453 -7.32 -28.57 14.37
C LEU A 453 -8.76 -28.15 14.02
N GLY A 454 -9.72 -28.38 14.92
CA GLY A 454 -11.12 -28.05 14.71
C GLY A 454 -11.78 -28.89 13.62
N ILE A 455 -11.22 -30.08 13.34
CA ILE A 455 -11.76 -31.01 12.35
C ILE A 455 -12.77 -31.90 13.08
N ASP A 456 -14.07 -31.61 12.94
CA ASP A 456 -15.17 -32.41 13.50
C ASP A 456 -15.38 -33.70 12.69
N ILE A 457 -14.33 -34.52 12.63
CA ILE A 457 -14.28 -35.80 11.93
C ILE A 457 -13.59 -36.80 12.84
N ASN A 458 -14.22 -37.95 13.04
CA ASN A 458 -13.62 -39.08 13.72
C ASN A 458 -12.51 -39.68 12.83
N LEU A 459 -11.25 -39.33 13.10
CA LEU A 459 -10.09 -39.72 12.32
C LEU A 459 -9.40 -40.92 12.97
N THR A 460 -9.61 -42.09 12.39
CA THR A 460 -9.05 -43.35 12.88
C THR A 460 -8.35 -44.13 11.78
N ALA A 461 -7.67 -45.21 12.14
CA ALA A 461 -7.09 -46.15 11.19
C ALA A 461 -7.30 -47.60 11.63
N SER A 462 -7.45 -48.48 10.65
CA SER A 462 -7.39 -49.91 10.82
C SER A 462 -5.95 -50.36 10.59
N ILE A 463 -5.35 -50.99 11.60
CA ILE A 463 -3.91 -51.28 11.60
C ILE A 463 -3.67 -52.78 11.70
N GLY A 464 -2.82 -53.32 10.84
CA GLY A 464 -2.38 -54.71 10.86
C GLY A 464 -0.90 -54.81 11.16
N VAL A 465 -0.52 -55.70 12.07
CA VAL A 465 0.86 -55.82 12.56
C VAL A 465 1.32 -57.26 12.38
N VAL A 466 2.51 -57.45 11.83
CA VAL A 466 3.17 -58.76 11.78
C VAL A 466 4.63 -58.60 12.18
N MET A 467 5.12 -59.51 13.03
CA MET A 467 6.53 -59.53 13.42
C MET A 467 7.27 -60.56 12.56
N THR A 468 8.52 -60.28 12.22
CA THR A 468 9.38 -61.19 11.43
C THR A 468 9.63 -62.54 12.09
N GLU A 469 9.29 -62.68 13.37
CA GLU A 469 9.42 -63.92 14.13
C GLU A 469 8.19 -64.84 13.98
N ASP A 470 7.06 -64.30 13.52
CA ASP A 470 5.78 -65.02 13.43
C ASP A 470 5.52 -65.64 12.03
N VAL A 471 6.26 -65.20 11.01
CA VAL A 471 6.05 -65.57 9.59
C VAL A 471 7.39 -65.68 8.85
N GLU A 472 7.36 -66.15 7.60
CA GLU A 472 8.54 -66.14 6.75
C GLU A 472 9.11 -64.71 6.57
N ARG A 473 10.44 -64.61 6.62
CA ARG A 473 11.17 -63.33 6.68
C ARG A 473 11.36 -62.71 5.28
N ASP A 474 10.30 -62.66 4.50
CA ASP A 474 10.25 -62.01 3.20
C ASP A 474 9.22 -60.86 3.22
N ILE A 475 9.48 -59.82 2.42
CA ILE A 475 8.64 -58.61 2.47
C ILE A 475 7.22 -58.86 1.94
N GLU A 476 7.05 -59.80 1.00
CA GLU A 476 5.75 -60.08 0.40
C GLU A 476 4.83 -60.77 1.41
N THR A 477 5.32 -61.76 2.15
CA THR A 477 4.61 -62.44 3.24
C THR A 477 4.29 -61.47 4.38
N LEU A 478 5.23 -60.62 4.78
CA LEU A 478 4.98 -59.60 5.81
C LEU A 478 3.87 -58.62 5.40
N LEU A 479 3.90 -58.14 4.15
CA LEU A 479 2.85 -57.26 3.64
C LEU A 479 1.50 -57.98 3.55
N HIS A 480 1.48 -59.21 3.05
CA HIS A 480 0.24 -59.99 2.95
C HIS A 480 -0.38 -60.27 4.32
N CYS A 481 0.42 -60.71 5.29
CA CYS A 481 -0.05 -61.02 6.63
C CYS A 481 -0.50 -59.77 7.40
N SER A 482 0.20 -58.64 7.25
CA SER A 482 -0.23 -57.37 7.84
C SER A 482 -1.52 -56.84 7.21
N ASP A 483 -1.69 -56.95 5.89
CA ASP A 483 -2.95 -56.59 5.22
C ASP A 483 -4.13 -57.47 5.68
N MET A 484 -3.94 -58.78 5.83
CA MET A 484 -4.95 -59.66 6.44
C MET A 484 -5.33 -59.22 7.85
N ALA A 485 -4.36 -58.76 8.65
CA ALA A 485 -4.62 -58.23 9.98
C ALA A 485 -5.38 -56.89 9.95
N VAL A 486 -5.12 -56.01 8.96
CA VAL A 486 -5.93 -54.81 8.69
C VAL A 486 -7.38 -55.19 8.39
N TYR A 487 -7.59 -56.17 7.50
CA TYR A 487 -8.92 -56.66 7.17
C TYR A 487 -9.67 -57.15 8.41
N ARG A 488 -8.99 -57.88 9.30
CA ARG A 488 -9.59 -58.32 10.58
C ARG A 488 -9.88 -57.16 11.52
N ALA A 489 -9.03 -56.13 11.56
CA ALA A 489 -9.30 -54.91 12.33
C ALA A 489 -10.55 -54.18 11.82
N LYS A 490 -10.73 -54.10 10.49
CA LYS A 490 -11.94 -53.53 9.86
C LYS A 490 -13.20 -54.31 10.23
N GLN A 491 -13.16 -55.65 10.17
CA GLN A 491 -14.30 -56.50 10.55
C GLN A 491 -14.74 -56.33 12.00
N LEU A 492 -13.79 -56.03 12.89
CA LEU A 492 -14.08 -55.87 14.32
C LEU A 492 -14.56 -54.46 14.69
N GLY A 493 -14.75 -53.57 13.71
CA GLY A 493 -15.34 -52.25 13.90
C GLY A 493 -14.38 -51.08 13.73
N LYS A 494 -13.28 -51.24 12.96
CA LYS A 494 -12.31 -50.18 12.61
C LYS A 494 -11.64 -49.53 13.84
N GLY A 495 -10.77 -48.54 13.61
CA GLY A 495 -10.13 -47.72 14.64
C GLY A 495 -9.33 -48.50 15.69
N ARG A 496 -8.64 -49.55 15.25
CA ARG A 496 -7.90 -50.47 16.12
C ARG A 496 -6.78 -51.16 15.36
N TYR A 497 -5.85 -51.75 16.11
CA TYR A 497 -4.85 -52.65 15.54
C TYR A 497 -5.16 -54.13 15.79
N LYS A 498 -4.64 -55.00 14.92
CA LYS A 498 -4.55 -56.44 15.12
C LYS A 498 -3.18 -56.96 14.74
N PHE A 499 -2.68 -57.87 15.57
CA PHE A 499 -1.52 -58.68 15.22
C PHE A 499 -1.99 -59.87 14.40
N TYR A 500 -1.24 -60.20 13.35
CA TYR A 500 -1.45 -61.40 12.57
C TYR A 500 -1.29 -62.65 13.45
N HIS A 501 -2.15 -63.63 13.22
CA HIS A 501 -2.04 -64.96 13.80
C HIS A 501 -2.28 -65.98 12.69
N SER A 502 -1.57 -67.10 12.70
CA SER A 502 -1.69 -68.16 11.68
C SER A 502 -3.10 -68.77 11.57
N SER A 503 -3.95 -68.62 12.59
CA SER A 503 -5.38 -68.99 12.56
C SER A 503 -6.26 -68.03 11.74
N MET A 504 -5.69 -66.94 11.20
CA MET A 504 -6.40 -66.02 10.29
C MET A 504 -6.39 -66.51 8.83
N ILE A 505 -5.69 -67.60 8.52
CA ILE A 505 -5.66 -68.24 7.20
C ILE A 505 -6.96 -69.05 7.01
N GLU A 506 -8.07 -68.37 6.75
CA GLU A 506 -9.25 -68.98 6.13
C GLU A 506 -10.15 -67.87 5.57
N VAL A 507 -9.97 -67.58 4.26
CA VAL A 507 -11.01 -67.40 3.22
C VAL A 507 -10.36 -66.74 1.98
N PRO A 508 -10.60 -67.22 0.73
CA PRO A 508 -9.96 -66.69 -0.48
C PRO A 508 -10.50 -65.32 -0.92
N LEU A 509 -9.65 -64.55 -1.59
CA LEU A 509 -9.98 -63.36 -2.39
C LEU A 509 -11.15 -63.63 -3.34
N VAL A 510 -12.28 -62.95 -3.13
CA VAL A 510 -13.27 -62.75 -4.19
C VAL A 510 -13.07 -61.35 -4.75
N SER A 511 -12.72 -61.31 -6.02
CA SER A 511 -12.71 -60.13 -6.89
C SER A 511 -14.11 -59.52 -6.97
N SER A 512 -14.20 -58.19 -6.85
CA SER A 512 -15.36 -57.45 -7.35
C SER A 512 -14.98 -56.03 -7.76
N VAL A 513 -14.78 -55.90 -9.07
CA VAL A 513 -15.12 -54.82 -10.03
C VAL A 513 -14.67 -53.39 -9.72
#